data_AF-A0A6L7KFC7-F1
#
_entry.id   AF-A0A6L7KFC7-F1
#
_cell.length_a   1.000
_cell.length_b   1.000
_cell.length_c   1.000
_cell.angle_alpha   90.00
_cell.angle_beta   90.00
_cell.angle_gamma   90.00
#
_symmetry.space_group_name_H-M   'P 1'
#
loop_
_entity.id
_entity.type
_entity.pdbx_description
1 polymer ?
#
loop_
_entity_poly.entity_id
_entity_poly.type
_entity_poly.pdbx_seq_one_letter_code
_entity_poly.pdbx_strand_id
1 'polypeptide(L)'
;MSGEITRTGDVALRTALFQAATVMLHASRKMSWLKSWALRVAGRRGLKRATTALARRMAMVLLRMRRDGTGFRFAREPAMPPDPA
;
A
#
# COMPACT_ATOMS: atom_id res chain seq x y z
N MET A 1 -17.35 -20.45 5.24
CA MET A 1 -16.09 -19.94 4.65
C MET A 1 -16.07 -18.43 4.78
N SER A 2 -15.55 -17.91 5.88
CA SER A 2 -15.37 -16.47 6.09
C SER A 2 -13.87 -16.24 6.25
N GLY A 3 -13.22 -15.76 5.19
CA GLY A 3 -11.80 -15.44 5.19
C GLY A 3 -11.56 -14.18 6.02
N GLU A 4 -11.59 -14.31 7.34
CA GLU A 4 -11.05 -13.28 8.22
C GLU A 4 -9.54 -13.43 8.24
N ILE A 5 -8.85 -12.38 7.82
CA ILE A 5 -7.39 -12.28 7.93
C ILE A 5 -7.06 -12.47 9.41
N THR A 6 -6.36 -13.55 9.72
CA THR A 6 -5.92 -13.94 11.06
C THR A 6 -5.51 -12.70 11.85
N ARG A 7 -6.13 -12.49 13.02
CA ARG A 7 -5.83 -11.39 13.96
C ARG A 7 -4.45 -11.53 14.62
N THR A 8 -3.68 -12.54 14.26
CA THR A 8 -2.32 -12.80 14.73
C THR A 8 -1.34 -11.88 14.00
N GLY A 9 -0.95 -10.79 14.68
CA GLY A 9 0.02 -9.81 14.22
C GLY A 9 0.04 -8.61 15.15
N ASP A 10 1.16 -7.89 15.19
CA ASP A 10 1.33 -6.71 16.06
C ASP A 10 0.27 -5.63 15.75
N VAL A 11 -0.57 -5.35 16.75
CA VAL A 11 -1.63 -4.33 16.69
C VAL A 11 -1.03 -2.94 16.50
N ALA A 12 0.15 -2.68 17.07
CA ALA A 12 0.84 -1.40 16.92
C ALA A 12 1.27 -1.18 15.47
N LEU A 13 1.84 -2.20 14.82
CA LEU A 13 2.19 -2.16 13.41
C LEU A 13 0.97 -1.88 12.52
N ARG A 14 -0.15 -2.59 12.75
CA ARG A 14 -1.37 -2.36 11.98
C ARG A 14 -1.89 -0.93 12.17
N THR A 15 -1.91 -0.45 13.40
CA THR A 15 -2.38 0.90 13.74
C THR A 15 -1.50 1.96 13.10
N ALA A 16 -0.18 1.83 13.18
CA ALA A 16 0.77 2.74 12.54
C ALA A 16 0.59 2.80 11.02
N LEU A 17 0.38 1.64 10.36
CA LEU A 17 0.12 1.59 8.92
C LEU A 17 -1.20 2.27 8.53
N PHE A 18 -2.25 2.12 9.34
CA PHE A 18 -3.53 2.79 9.11
C PHE A 18 -3.43 4.32 9.29
N GLN A 19 -2.72 4.77 10.32
CA GLN A 19 -2.44 6.19 10.53
C GLN A 19 -1.61 6.76 9.38
N ALA A 20 -0.54 6.07 8.98
CA ALA A 20 0.30 6.47 7.84
C ALA A 20 -0.49 6.54 6.52
N ALA A 21 -1.36 5.55 6.25
CA ALA A 21 -2.24 5.57 5.08
C ALA A 21 -3.23 6.74 5.12
N THR A 22 -3.75 7.07 6.30
CA THR A 22 -4.67 8.20 6.50
C THR A 22 -3.95 9.52 6.26
N VAL A 23 -2.75 9.72 6.81
CA VAL A 23 -1.90 10.89 6.59
C VAL A 23 -1.51 11.00 5.10
N MET A 24 -1.18 9.89 4.45
CA MET A 24 -0.85 9.88 3.02
C MET A 24 -2.03 10.33 2.14
N LEU A 25 -3.26 9.95 2.51
CA LEU A 25 -4.45 10.37 1.78
C LEU A 25 -4.80 11.84 2.03
N HIS A 26 -4.76 12.30 3.28
CA HIS A 26 -5.30 13.61 3.67
C HIS A 26 -4.26 14.72 3.75
N ALA A 27 -3.07 14.43 4.25
CA ALA A 27 -2.08 15.46 4.61
C ALA A 27 -0.85 15.50 3.68
N SER A 28 -0.60 14.44 2.90
CA SER A 28 0.59 14.42 2.03
C SER A 28 0.41 15.27 0.78
N ARG A 29 1.29 16.26 0.59
CA ARG A 29 1.36 17.08 -0.64
C ARG A 29 2.00 16.33 -1.82
N LYS A 30 2.69 15.21 -1.57
CA LYS A 30 3.35 14.42 -2.60
C LYS A 30 2.35 13.45 -3.24
N MET A 31 2.13 13.60 -4.54
CA MET A 31 1.31 12.68 -5.32
C MET A 31 2.16 11.48 -5.74
N SER A 32 2.04 10.36 -5.01
CA SER A 32 2.68 9.09 -5.38
C SER A 32 1.72 8.20 -6.16
N TRP A 33 2.26 7.21 -6.89
CA TRP A 33 1.44 6.21 -7.57
C TRP A 33 0.50 5.48 -6.59
N LEU A 34 0.95 5.26 -5.34
CA LEU A 34 0.18 4.68 -4.25
C LEU A 34 -1.03 5.55 -3.91
N LYS A 35 -0.81 6.87 -3.80
CA LYS A 35 -1.87 7.85 -3.51
C LYS A 35 -2.89 7.91 -4.64
N SER A 36 -2.44 8.03 -5.89
CA SER A 36 -3.35 8.05 -7.05
C SER A 36 -4.15 6.75 -7.21
N TRP A 37 -3.53 5.60 -6.91
CA TRP A 37 -4.24 4.33 -6.86
C TRP A 37 -5.28 4.31 -5.74
N ALA A 38 -4.92 4.76 -4.53
CA ALA A 38 -5.83 4.79 -3.40
C ALA A 38 -7.03 5.72 -3.63
N LEU A 39 -6.83 6.89 -4.26
CA LEU A 39 -7.92 7.78 -4.65
C LEU A 39 -8.88 7.12 -5.66
N ARG A 40 -8.35 6.38 -6.64
CA ARG A 40 -9.18 5.56 -7.55
C ARG A 40 -9.96 4.45 -6.85
N VAL A 41 -9.40 3.88 -5.79
CA VAL A 41 -10.13 2.89 -4.96
C VAL A 41 -11.20 3.59 -4.12
N ALA A 42 -10.92 4.80 -3.62
CA ALA A 42 -11.88 5.58 -2.85
C ALA A 42 -13.12 5.93 -3.68
N GLY A 43 -12.95 6.33 -4.94
CA GLY A 43 -14.07 6.59 -5.86
C GLY A 43 -14.91 5.33 -6.18
N ARG A 44 -14.34 4.13 -6.09
CA ARG A 44 -15.03 2.87 -6.42
C ARG A 44 -15.64 2.14 -5.22
N ARG A 45 -15.03 2.27 -4.04
CA ARG A 45 -15.36 1.44 -2.86
C ARG A 45 -15.51 2.25 -1.57
N GLY A 46 -15.40 3.58 -1.64
CA GLY A 46 -15.42 4.47 -0.49
C GLY A 46 -14.07 4.59 0.22
N LEU A 47 -13.90 5.71 0.92
CA LEU A 47 -12.64 6.13 1.53
C LEU A 47 -12.13 5.13 2.60
N LYS A 48 -13.00 4.61 3.47
CA LYS A 48 -12.63 3.64 4.53
C LYS A 48 -11.98 2.36 3.96
N ARG A 49 -12.56 1.85 2.86
CA ARG A 49 -12.02 0.66 2.15
C ARG A 49 -10.73 0.99 1.42
N ALA A 50 -10.61 2.19 0.86
CA ALA A 50 -9.38 2.66 0.22
C ALA A 50 -8.22 2.81 1.20
N THR A 51 -8.43 3.40 2.39
CA THR A 51 -7.40 3.51 3.43
C THR A 51 -6.90 2.13 3.86
N THR A 52 -7.80 1.18 4.08
CA THR A 52 -7.44 -0.20 4.41
C THR A 52 -6.64 -0.87 3.30
N ALA A 53 -7.05 -0.69 2.04
CA ALA A 53 -6.36 -1.25 0.89
C ALA A 53 -4.97 -0.61 0.70
N LEU A 54 -4.84 0.69 0.96
CA LEU A 54 -3.58 1.42 0.94
C LEU A 54 -2.64 0.92 2.04
N ALA A 55 -3.10 0.78 3.28
CA ALA A 55 -2.30 0.25 4.38
C ALA A 55 -1.74 -1.15 4.08
N ARG A 56 -2.58 -2.04 3.52
CA ARG A 56 -2.13 -3.38 3.08
C ARG A 56 -1.06 -3.30 1.99
N ARG A 57 -1.24 -2.41 1.00
CA ARG A 57 -0.28 -2.27 -0.09
C ARG A 57 1.04 -1.66 0.39
N MET A 58 0.99 -0.70 1.32
CA MET A 58 2.18 -0.16 1.98
C MET A 58 2.93 -1.25 2.76
N ALA A 59 2.22 -2.09 3.53
CA ALA A 59 2.81 -3.21 4.26
C ALA A 59 3.53 -4.19 3.31
N MET A 60 2.91 -4.53 2.18
CA MET A 60 3.54 -5.41 1.18
C MET A 60 4.80 -4.79 0.58
N VAL A 61 4.79 -3.50 0.25
CA VAL A 61 5.98 -2.81 -0.28
C VAL A 61 7.10 -2.80 0.76
N LEU A 62 6.80 -2.45 2.01
CA LEU A 62 7.79 -2.44 3.10
C LEU A 62 8.37 -3.85 3.36
N LEU A 63 7.52 -4.88 3.33
CA LEU A 63 7.96 -6.26 3.51
C LEU A 63 8.82 -6.73 2.33
N ARG A 64 8.48 -6.35 1.10
CA ARG A 64 9.27 -6.66 -0.11
C ARG A 64 10.62 -5.96 -0.06
N MET A 65 10.66 -4.67 0.31
CA MET A 65 11.92 -3.94 0.52
C MET A 65 12.80 -4.61 1.57
N ARG A 66 12.22 -5.03 2.70
CA ARG A 66 12.95 -5.74 3.76
C ARG A 66 13.52 -7.08 3.29
N ARG A 67 12.81 -7.79 2.40
CA ARG A 67 13.22 -9.09 1.86
C ARG A 67 14.27 -8.97 0.74
N ASP A 68 14.16 -7.94 -0.09
CA ASP A 68 15.01 -7.79 -1.28
C ASP A 68 16.21 -6.86 -1.06
N GLY A 69 16.22 -6.10 0.03
CA GLY A 69 17.19 -5.02 0.24
C GLY A 69 17.01 -3.83 -0.71
N THR A 70 15.96 -3.82 -1.54
CA THR A 70 15.71 -2.76 -2.52
C THR A 70 15.01 -1.54 -1.90
N GLY A 71 15.39 -0.33 -2.32
CA GLY A 71 14.76 0.93 -1.89
C GLY A 71 13.32 1.13 -2.37
N PHE A 72 12.59 2.05 -1.72
CA PHE A 72 11.19 2.37 -2.07
C PHE A 72 11.12 3.07 -3.44
N ARG A 73 10.47 2.44 -4.42
CA ARG A 73 10.26 3.03 -5.74
C ARG A 73 8.97 3.85 -5.78
N PHE A 74 9.12 5.17 -5.88
CA PHE A 74 8.03 6.15 -5.98
C PHE A 74 7.35 6.17 -7.36
N ALA A 75 7.94 5.54 -8.37
CA ALA A 75 7.34 5.24 -9.66
C ALA A 75 7.14 3.73 -9.77
N ARG A 76 6.03 3.29 -10.38
CA ARG A 76 5.93 1.91 -10.86
C ARG A 76 6.96 1.81 -11.98
N GLU A 77 8.05 1.07 -11.75
CA GLU A 77 8.97 0.74 -12.84
C GLU A 77 8.11 0.09 -13.95
N PRO A 78 8.18 0.54 -15.21
CA PRO A 78 7.58 -0.21 -16.30
C PRO A 78 8.14 -1.62 -16.17
N ALA A 79 7.25 -2.62 -16.14
CA ALA A 79 7.68 -4.01 -16.15
C ALA A 79 8.66 -4.14 -17.31
N MET A 80 9.93 -4.44 -17.00
CA MET A 80 10.91 -4.71 -18.03
C MET A 80 10.31 -5.83 -18.88
N PRO A 81 10.16 -5.65 -20.21
CA PRO A 81 9.70 -6.73 -21.07
C PRO A 81 10.67 -7.90 -20.86
N PRO A 82 10.17 -9.16 -20.79
CA PRO A 82 11.05 -10.31 -20.72
C PRO A 82 12.03 -10.25 -21.88
N ASP A 83 13.31 -10.54 -21.61
CA ASP A 83 14.35 -10.64 -22.63
C ASP A 83 13.82 -11.42 -23.83
N PRO A 84 13.87 -10.88 -25.06
CA PRO A 84 13.70 -11.72 -26.23
C PRO A 84 14.91 -12.67 -26.25
N ALA A 85 14.62 -13.96 -26.13
CA ALA A 85 15.59 -15.04 -26.33
C ALA A 85 16.33 -14.90 -27.67
#